data_AF-A0A964J811-F1
#
_entry.id   AF-A0A964J811-F1
#
_cell.length_a   1.000
_cell.length_b   1.000
_cell.length_c   1.000
_cell.angle_alpha   90.00
_cell.angle_beta   90.00
_cell.angle_gamma   90.00
#
_symmetry.space_group_name_H-M   'P 1'
#
loop_
_entity.id
_entity.type
_entity.pdbx_description
1 polymer ?
#
loop_
_entity_poly.entity_id
_entity_poly.type
_entity_poly.pdbx_seq_one_letter_code
_entity_poly.pdbx_strand_id
1 'polypeptide(L)' 'MGRISITFNQPVVFDPYRVNRDMGSFVLIDRNTRGTKGSGLIEAAEEEAAERPVSAVRGQNRSEWRTVR' A
#
# COMPACT_ATOMS: atom_id res chain seq x y z
N MET A 1 19.27 -7.04 10.35
CA MET A 1 17.97 -6.60 9.81
C MET A 1 17.12 -7.84 9.61
N GLY A 2 15.88 -7.85 10.09
CA GLY A 2 14.97 -8.99 9.91
C GLY A 2 14.17 -8.85 8.62
N ARG A 3 13.88 -9.97 7.96
CA ARG A 3 12.96 -10.04 6.82
C ARG A 3 11.60 -10.52 7.32
N ILE A 4 10.54 -9.83 6.92
CA ILE A 4 9.17 -10.18 7.26
C ILE A 4 8.29 -10.07 6.01
N SER A 5 7.20 -10.82 6.01
CA SER A 5 6.14 -10.72 5.02
C SER A 5 4.95 -9.99 5.64
N ILE A 6 4.34 -9.08 4.88
CA ILE A 6 3.20 -8.28 5.31
C ILE A 6 2.07 -8.48 4.32
N THR A 7 0.92 -8.94 4.80
CA THR A 7 -0.30 -9.06 4.00
C THR A 7 -1.24 -7.91 4.29
N PHE A 8 -1.78 -7.28 3.24
CA PHE A 8 -2.79 -6.25 3.37
C PHE A 8 -4.20 -6.83 3.19
N ASN A 9 -5.18 -6.23 3.86
CA ASN A 9 -6.58 -6.60 3.75
C ASN A 9 -7.24 -6.11 2.44
N GLN A 10 -6.53 -5.29 1.67
CA GLN A 10 -6.94 -4.78 0.36
C GLN A 10 -5.70 -4.65 -0.55
N PRO A 11 -5.88 -4.62 -1.88
CA PRO A 11 -4.76 -4.41 -2.79
C PRO A 11 -4.06 -3.07 -2.55
N VAL A 12 -2.72 -3.06 -2.62
CA VAL A 12 -1.87 -1.88 -2.46
C VAL A 12 -0.88 -1.82 -3.61
N VAL A 13 -0.72 -0.64 -4.20
CA VAL A 13 0.31 -0.38 -5.21
C VAL A 13 1.62 -0.05 -4.49
N PHE A 14 2.71 -0.70 -4.88
CA PHE A 14 4.04 -0.42 -4.37
C PHE A 14 5.09 -0.74 -5.43
N ASP A 15 6.30 -0.19 -5.24
CA ASP A 15 7.49 -0.57 -5.98
C ASP A 15 8.55 -1.08 -4.98
N PRO A 16 9.43 -2.02 -5.37
CA PRO A 16 10.61 -2.32 -4.57
C PRO A 16 11.44 -1.06 -4.33
N TYR A 17 11.98 -0.89 -3.13
CA TYR A 17 12.78 0.28 -2.74
C TYR A 17 13.96 0.56 -3.67
N ARG A 18 14.55 -0.50 -4.24
CA ARG A 18 15.67 -0.40 -5.18
C ARG A 18 15.25 0.19 -6.54
N VAL A 19 13.98 0.09 -6.90
CA VAL A 19 13.39 0.63 -8.13
C VAL A 19 12.91 2.06 -7.91
N ASN A 20 12.16 2.29 -6.83
CA ASN A 20 11.63 3.61 -6.49
C ASN A 20 11.65 3.81 -4.98
N ARG A 21 12.49 4.74 -4.50
CA ARG A 21 12.69 4.98 -3.07
C ARG A 21 11.49 5.63 -2.40
N ASP A 22 10.70 6.40 -3.16
CA ASP A 22 9.53 7.11 -2.64
C ASP A 22 8.37 6.13 -2.39
N MET A 23 8.20 5.15 -3.28
CA MET A 23 7.11 4.15 -3.19
C MET A 23 7.51 2.84 -2.51
N GLY A 24 8.81 2.62 -2.27
CA GLY A 24 9.32 1.39 -1.66
C GLY A 24 9.70 1.48 -0.19
N SER A 25 9.31 2.54 0.51
CA SER A 25 9.45 2.66 1.96
C SER A 25 8.08 2.70 2.64
N PHE A 26 8.00 2.21 3.87
CA PHE A 26 6.74 2.22 4.63
C PHE A 26 6.97 2.43 6.13
N VAL A 27 5.90 2.80 6.83
CA VAL A 27 5.83 2.92 8.29
C VAL A 27 4.67 2.07 8.81
N LEU A 28 4.85 1.48 10.00
CA LEU A 28 3.78 0.77 10.70
C LEU A 28 3.22 1.66 11.81
N ILE A 29 1.97 2.08 11.65
CA ILE A 29 1.25 2.90 12.61
C ILE A 29 0.28 2.00 13.38
N ASP A 30 0.39 1.99 14.70
CA ASP A 30 -0.58 1.35 15.57
C ASP A 30 -1.77 2.28 15.79
N ARG A 31 -2.96 1.85 15.36
CA ARG A 31 -4.21 2.64 15.46
C ARG A 31 -4.67 2.91 16.89
N ASN A 32 -4.32 2.07 17.87
CA ASN A 32 -4.76 2.22 19.25
C ASN A 32 -3.91 3.27 19.97
N THR A 33 -2.59 3.18 19.80
CA THR A 33 -1.63 4.08 20.46
C THR A 33 -1.30 5.33 19.63
N ARG A 34 -1.66 5.34 18.33
CA ARG A 34 -1.29 6.38 17.35
C ARG A 34 0.24 6.55 17.20
N GLY A 35 1.01 5.57 17.67
CA GLY A 35 2.46 5.59 17.60
C GLY A 35 2.99 4.82 16.39
N THR A 36 4.15 5.23 15.89
CA THR A 36 4.94 4.47 14.92
C THR A 36 5.63 3.32 15.64
N LYS A 37 5.34 2.08 15.23
CA LYS A 37 5.94 0.86 15.79
C LYS A 37 7.10 0.33 14.97
N GLY A 38 7.25 0.79 13.73
CA GLY A 38 8.36 0.41 12.88
C GLY A 38 8.33 1.13 11.54
N SER A 39 9.40 0.91 10.79
CA SER A 39 9.56 1.33 9.41
C SER A 39 10.31 0.24 8.65
N GLY A 40 10.19 0.23 7.34
CA GLY A 40 10.82 -0.77 6.51
C GLY A 40 10.97 -0.36 5.06
N LEU A 41 11.77 -1.15 4.35
CA LEU A 41 12.01 -1.04 2.92
C LEU A 41 11.42 -2.27 2.24
N ILE A 42 10.70 -2.07 1.15
CA ILE A 42 10.07 -3.14 0.38
C ILE A 42 11.12 -3.77 -0.53
N GLU A 43 11.30 -5.08 -0.43
CA GLU A 43 12.24 -5.82 -1.28
C GLU A 43 11.57 -6.41 -2.53
N ALA A 44 10.39 -7.00 -2.38
CA ALA A 44 9.64 -7.65 -3.46
C ALA A 44 8.18 -7.93 -3.05
N ALA A 45 7.34 -8.28 -4.03
CA ALA A 45 6.07 -8.95 -3.80
C ALA A 45 6.31 -10.46 -3.51
N GLU A 46 5.41 -11.08 -2.75
CA GLU A 46 5.31 -12.55 -2.77
C GLU A 46 4.55 -12.99 -4.03
N GLU A 47 4.95 -14.12 -4.64
CA GLU A 47 4.40 -14.59 -5.93
C GLU A 47 2.87 -14.69 -5.93
N GLU A 48 2.27 -15.21 -4.84
CA GLU A 48 0.82 -15.37 -4.71
C GLU A 48 0.06 -14.02 -4.60
N ALA A 49 0.74 -12.98 -4.11
CA ALA A 49 0.14 -11.66 -3.90
C ALA A 49 0.16 -10.78 -5.16
N ALA A 50 1.02 -11.09 -6.14
CA ALA A 50 1.26 -10.25 -7.31
C ALA A 50 0.13 -10.29 -8.36
N GLU A 51 -0.77 -11.28 -8.31
CA GLU A 51 -1.71 -11.57 -9.40
C GLU A 51 -3.04 -10.77 -9.36
N ARG A 52 -3.26 -9.89 -8.37
CA ARG A 52 -4.52 -9.14 -8.25
C ARG A 52 -4.36 -7.68 -8.69
N PRO A 53 -4.61 -7.33 -9.97
CA PRO A 53 -4.48 -5.96 -10.43
C PRO A 53 -5.47 -5.02 -9.71
N VAL A 54 -4.98 -3.87 -9.26
CA VAL A 54 -5.74 -2.83 -8.52
C VAL A 54 -6.81 -2.14 -9.38
N SER A 55 -6.94 -2.50 -10.66
CA SER A 55 -7.90 -1.91 -11.61
C SER A 55 -9.37 -2.28 -11.36
N ALA A 56 -9.67 -3.32 -10.57
CA ALA A 56 -11.03 -3.83 -10.39
C ALA A 56 -11.97 -2.97 -9.51
N VAL A 57 -11.48 -1.91 -8.85
CA VAL A 57 -12.27 -1.13 -7.85
C VAL A 57 -12.72 0.25 -8.36
N ARG A 58 -12.21 0.73 -9.50
CA ARG A 58 -12.54 2.06 -10.04
C ARG A 58 -13.81 2.02 -10.88
N GLY A 59 -14.98 2.28 -10.28
CA GLY A 59 -16.21 2.45 -11.07
C GLY A 59 -17.50 2.93 -10.40
N GLN A 60 -17.66 2.87 -9.08
CA GLN A 60 -19.02 2.91 -8.50
C GLN A 60 -19.44 4.19 -7.74
N ASN A 61 -18.63 5.25 -7.70
CA ASN A 61 -19.06 6.49 -7.03
C ASN A 61 -18.52 7.73 -7.74
N ARG A 62 -19.13 8.07 -8.89
CA ARG A 62 -18.70 9.19 -9.76
C ARG A 62 -19.77 10.28 -9.93
N SER A 63 -20.82 10.29 -9.11
CA SER A 63 -21.98 11.20 -9.29
C SER A 63 -22.02 12.43 -8.37
N GLU A 64 -21.11 12.60 -7.41
CA GLU A 64 -21.24 13.67 -6.40
C GLU A 64 -20.33 14.90 -6.57
N TRP A 65 -19.48 14.97 -7.59
CA TRP A 65 -18.55 16.10 -7.78
C TRP A 65 -19.10 17.21 -8.70
N ARG A 66 -20.41 17.46 -8.68
CA ARG A 66 -21.03 18.53 -9.49
C ARG A 66 -20.93 19.88 -8.77
N THR A 67 -19.95 20.66 -9.24
CA THR A 67 -19.93 22.13 -9.36
C THR A 67 -20.32 22.94 -8.12
N VAL A 68 -19.31 23.35 -7.35
CA VAL A 68 -19.34 24.64 -6.66
C VAL A 68 -18.67 25.66 -7.60
N ARG A 69 -19.50 26.44 -8.29
CA ARG A 69 -19.13 27.75 -8.86
C ARG A 69 -20.08 28.77 -8.28
#